data_AF-G6YKN0-F1
#
_entry.id   AF-G6YKN0-F1
#
_cell.length_a   1.000
_cell.length_b   1.000
_cell.length_c   1.000
_cell.angle_alpha   90.00
_cell.angle_beta   90.00
_cell.angle_gamma   90.00
#
_symmetry.space_group_name_H-M   'P 1'
#
loop_
_entity.id
_entity.type
_entity.pdbx_description
1 polymer ?
#
loop_
_entity_poly.entity_id
_entity_poly.type
_entity_poly.pdbx_seq_one_letter_code
_entity_poly.pdbx_strand_id
1 'polypeptide(L)' 'MTSGRLSDTTLRSLPEQVAIPSYDRDSVAPGIVHLGVGAFHRAHQAVYVDDCLAAGETDWGIVGVSLRSADTR' A
#
# COMPACT_ATOMS: atom_id res chain seq x y z
N MET A 1 -23.62 7.91 4.87
CA MET A 1 -23.41 6.60 4.23
C MET A 1 -22.27 5.93 4.97
N THR A 2 -22.49 4.79 5.63
CA THR A 2 -21.39 4.02 6.21
C THR A 2 -20.54 3.50 5.05
N SER A 3 -19.44 4.18 4.77
CA SER A 3 -18.41 3.65 3.89
C SER A 3 -18.02 2.29 4.45
N GLY A 4 -18.15 1.24 3.64
CA GLY A 4 -17.82 -0.12 4.04
C GLY A 4 -16.35 -0.22 4.46
N ARG A 5 -15.95 -1.36 5.02
CA ARG A 5 -14.53 -1.61 5.33
C ARG A 5 -13.68 -1.44 4.07
N LEU A 6 -12.61 -0.66 4.15
CA LEU A 6 -11.69 -0.44 3.02
C LEU A 6 -11.19 -1.80 2.48
N SER A 7 -11.40 -1.98 1.18
CA SER A 7 -11.04 -3.16 0.39
C SER A 7 -11.01 -2.77 -1.09
N ASP A 8 -10.48 -3.65 -1.94
CA ASP A 8 -10.43 -3.41 -3.39
C ASP A 8 -11.83 -3.24 -3.99
N THR A 9 -12.81 -4.01 -3.49
CA THR A 9 -14.22 -3.90 -3.90
C THR A 9 -14.84 -2.55 -3.55
N THR A 10 -14.45 -1.95 -2.42
CA THR A 10 -15.04 -0.68 -1.94
C THR A 10 -14.29 0.56 -2.44
N LEU A 11 -13.13 0.41 -3.09
CA LEU A 11 -12.25 1.51 -3.49
C LEU A 11 -12.97 2.55 -4.36
N ARG A 12 -13.82 2.09 -5.30
CA ARG A 12 -14.61 2.94 -6.21
C ARG A 12 -15.79 3.66 -5.56
N SER A 13 -16.08 3.35 -4.29
CA SER A 13 -17.19 3.94 -3.53
C SER A 13 -16.74 4.93 -2.45
N LEU A 14 -15.44 5.23 -2.39
CA LEU A 14 -14.90 6.19 -1.45
C LEU A 14 -15.35 7.63 -1.80
N PRO A 15 -15.42 8.53 -0.79
CA PRO A 15 -15.65 9.95 -1.06
C PRO A 15 -14.59 10.51 -2.02
N GLU A 16 -15.00 11.43 -2.89
CA GLU A 16 -14.17 12.02 -3.96
C GLU A 16 -12.86 12.64 -3.43
N GLN A 17 -12.84 13.12 -2.19
CA GLN A 17 -11.68 13.77 -1.58
C GLN A 17 -10.58 12.78 -1.16
N VAL A 18 -10.87 11.47 -1.16
CA VAL A 18 -9.90 10.45 -0.77
C VAL A 18 -9.12 10.01 -2.00
N ALA A 19 -7.82 10.31 -2.01
CA ALA A 19 -6.93 9.82 -3.06
C ALA A 19 -6.89 8.28 -3.06
N ILE A 20 -6.84 7.71 -4.25
CA ILE A 20 -6.69 6.27 -4.49
C ILE A 20 -5.50 6.05 -5.45
N PRO A 21 -4.85 4.87 -5.45
CA PRO A 21 -3.79 4.56 -6.39
C PRO A 21 -4.24 4.77 -7.84
N SER A 22 -3.44 5.49 -8.63
CA SER A 22 -3.70 5.79 -10.04
C SER A 22 -3.15 4.74 -11.01
N TYR A 23 -2.42 3.74 -10.47
CA TYR A 23 -1.77 2.67 -11.21
C TYR A 23 -2.49 1.33 -11.03
N ASP A 24 -2.29 0.40 -11.96
CA ASP A 24 -2.79 -0.97 -11.84
C ASP A 24 -1.98 -1.74 -10.81
N ARG A 25 -2.58 -2.00 -9.64
CA ARG A 25 -1.93 -2.71 -8.54
C ARG A 25 -1.61 -4.16 -8.86
N ASP A 26 -2.32 -4.78 -9.81
CA ASP A 26 -2.04 -6.16 -10.24
C ASP A 26 -0.79 -6.25 -11.13
N SER A 27 -0.33 -5.10 -11.67
CA SER A 27 0.90 -5.01 -12.49
C SER A 27 2.18 -4.78 -11.68
N VAL A 28 2.07 -4.55 -10.36
CA VAL A 28 3.22 -4.22 -9.51
C VAL A 28 3.97 -5.48 -9.10
N ALA A 29 5.24 -5.56 -9.49
CA ALA A 29 6.13 -6.64 -9.10
C ALA A 29 6.93 -6.29 -7.83
N PRO A 30 7.23 -7.27 -6.96
CA PRO A 30 8.11 -7.07 -5.81
C PRO A 30 9.53 -6.65 -6.21
N GLY A 31 10.04 -5.57 -5.61
CA GLY A 31 11.46 -5.18 -5.69
C GLY A 31 12.09 -4.76 -4.37
N ILE A 32 11.29 -4.56 -3.32
CA ILE A 32 11.75 -4.17 -1.99
C ILE A 32 11.27 -5.18 -0.95
N VAL A 33 12.18 -5.66 -0.10
CA VAL A 33 11.82 -6.36 1.14
C VAL A 33 11.97 -5.38 2.31
N HIS A 34 10.90 -5.18 3.07
CA HIS A 34 10.91 -4.32 4.25
C HIS A 34 10.78 -5.13 5.54
N LEU A 35 11.80 -5.07 6.41
CA LEU A 35 11.82 -5.76 7.70
C LEU A 35 11.28 -4.85 8.80
N GLY A 36 10.09 -5.17 9.33
CA GLY A 36 9.46 -4.41 10.41
C GLY A 36 8.42 -3.39 9.94
N VAL A 37 7.25 -3.88 9.50
CA VAL A 37 6.15 -3.06 8.95
C VAL A 37 5.41 -2.24 10.03
N GLY A 38 6.04 -1.15 10.48
CA GLY A 38 5.47 -0.22 11.46
C GLY A 38 4.63 0.92 10.87
N ALA A 39 4.09 1.78 11.75
CA ALA A 39 3.38 2.98 11.33
C ALA A 39 4.27 3.95 10.54
N PHE A 40 5.52 4.14 10.98
CA PHE A 40 6.48 5.02 10.29
C PHE A 40 6.76 4.53 8.86
N HIS A 41 6.93 3.22 8.66
CA HIS A 41 7.15 2.68 7.34
C HIS A 41 6.01 3.00 6.38
N ARG A 42 4.77 2.75 6.81
CA ARG A 42 3.58 3.02 6.00
C ARG A 42 3.35 4.50 5.75
N ALA A 43 3.73 5.37 6.68
CA ALA A 43 3.54 6.81 6.57
C ALA A 43 4.70 7.53 5.84
N HIS A 44 5.81 6.86 5.56
CA HIS A 44 6.99 7.48 4.97
C HIS A 44 7.51 6.71 3.74
N GLN A 45 8.16 5.55 3.92
CA GLN A 45 8.77 4.86 2.78
C GLN A 45 7.72 4.34 1.79
N ALA A 46 6.61 3.79 2.28
CA ALA A 46 5.54 3.29 1.42
C ALA A 46 4.85 4.42 0.63
N VAL A 47 4.78 5.64 1.16
CA VAL A 47 4.22 6.81 0.46
C VAL A 47 5.06 7.17 -0.76
N TYR A 48 6.39 7.26 -0.60
CA TYR A 48 7.26 7.57 -1.73
C TYR A 48 7.30 6.45 -2.78
N VAL A 49 7.18 5.18 -2.36
CA VAL A 49 7.06 4.08 -3.32
C VAL A 49 5.72 4.17 -4.07
N ASP A 50 4.61 4.50 -3.40
CA ASP A 50 3.31 4.73 -4.05
C ASP A 50 3.39 5.85 -5.10
N ASP A 51 4.08 6.95 -4.79
CA ASP A 51 4.33 8.04 -5.74
C ASP A 51 5.16 7.57 -6.96
N CYS A 52 6.19 6.74 -6.75
CA CYS A 52 6.98 6.16 -7.84
C CYS A 52 6.14 5.23 -8.73
N LEU A 53 5.30 4.39 -8.13
CA LEU A 53 4.40 3.50 -8.87
C LEU A 53 3.38 4.32 -9.68
N ALA A 54 2.85 5.40 -9.11
CA ALA A 54 2.00 6.36 -9.81
C ALA A 54 2.73 7.08 -10.97
N ALA A 55 4.05 7.21 -10.89
CA ALA A 55 4.89 7.75 -11.96
C ALA A 55 5.25 6.74 -13.06
N GLY A 56 4.84 5.47 -12.93
CA GLY A 56 5.00 4.43 -13.95
C GLY A 56 6.05 3.36 -13.63
N GLU A 57 6.69 3.41 -12.47
CA GLU A 57 7.50 2.29 -11.99
C GLU A 57 6.58 1.08 -11.71
N THR A 58 7.06 -0.13 -12.01
CA THR A 58 6.28 -1.36 -11.79
C THR A 58 7.01 -2.37 -10.91
N ASP A 59 8.33 -2.31 -10.84
CA ASP A 59 9.16 -3.28 -10.12
C ASP A 59 9.52 -2.87 -8.69
N TRP A 60 8.86 -1.86 -8.11
CA TRP A 60 9.19 -1.30 -6.79
C TRP A 60 8.24 -1.76 -5.67
N GLY A 61 7.43 -2.81 -5.91
CA GLY A 61 6.52 -3.35 -4.93
C GLY A 61 7.21 -3.74 -3.61
N ILE A 62 6.55 -3.46 -2.49
CA ILE A 62 7.08 -3.73 -1.14
C ILE A 62 6.50 -5.05 -0.61
N VAL A 63 7.38 -5.98 -0.27
CA VAL A 63 7.06 -7.16 0.54
C VAL A 63 7.40 -6.86 1.99
N GLY A 64 6.35 -6.71 2.81
CA GLY A 64 6.48 -6.50 4.24
C GLY A 64 6.74 -7.79 5.01
N VAL A 65 7.79 -7.81 5.83
CA VAL A 65 8.14 -8.97 6.67
C VAL A 65 8.16 -8.54 8.13
N SER A 66 7.48 -9.31 8.98
CA SER A 66 7.60 -9.18 10.44
C SER A 66 8.54 -10.27 10.96
N LEU A 67 9.56 -9.87 11.72
CA LEU A 67 10.46 -10.79 12.43
C LEU A 67 9.96 -11.15 13.83
N ARG A 68 8.83 -10.56 14.25
CA ARG A 68 8.15 -10.90 15.51
C ARG A 68 7.11 -11.99 15.25
N SER A 69 6.80 -12.78 16.28
CA SER A 69 5.72 -13.77 16.21
C SER A 69 4.44 -13.10 15.70
N ALA A 70 3.65 -13.82 14.88
CA ALA A 70 2.44 -13.28 14.25
C ALA A 70 1.43 -12.67 15.25
N ASP A 71 1.52 -13.06 16.53
CA ASP A 71 0.65 -12.64 17.62
C ASP A 71 1.10 -11.32 18.29
N THR A 72 2.29 -10.82 17.99
CA THR A 72 2.78 -9.54 18.53
C THR A 72 2.39 -8.40 17.60
N ARG A 73 1.21 -7.82 17.83
CA ARG A 73 0.69 -6.65 17.10
C ARG A 73 1.24 -5.33 17.62
#